data_AF-A0A7S3XMQ1-F1
#
_entry.id   AF-A0A7S3XMQ1-F1
#
_cell.length_a   1.000
_cell.length_b   1.000
_cell.length_c   1.000
_cell.angle_alpha   90.00
_cell.angle_beta   90.00
_cell.angle_gamma   90.00
#
_symmetry.space_group_name_H-M   'P 1'
#
loop_
_entity.id
_entity.type
_entity.pdbx_description
1 polymer ?
#
loop_
_entity_poly.entity_id
_entity_poly.type
_entity_poly.pdbx_seq_one_letter_code
_entity_poly.pdbx_strand_id
1 'polypeptide(L)'
;GGRLMEAVVVDRQRTALECVQYLRDQRVGTATFLPLDTLKVKPLEERLRALGPGYRLCADVLQCADAVRPAVLFAVGSAVVCDDLDGARDLCFNRNEKVKAVTLSGAVISKAGLMTGGTTSADLDKASRWDAREFEALAR
;
A
#
# COMPACT_ATOMS: atom_id res chain seq x y z
N GLY A 1 3.60 8.36 -4.32
CA GLY A 1 3.78 6.87 -4.23
C GLY A 1 4.22 6.42 -2.84
N GLY A 2 3.74 5.27 -2.34
CA GLY A 2 3.97 4.82 -0.95
C GLY A 2 5.31 4.09 -0.71
N ARG A 3 5.82 4.13 0.54
CA ARG A 3 7.14 3.58 0.95
C ARG A 3 7.37 2.12 0.57
N LEU A 4 6.31 1.30 0.49
CA LEU A 4 6.40 -0.14 0.26
C LEU A 4 6.22 -0.53 -1.22
N MET A 5 6.06 0.43 -2.12
CA MET A 5 5.85 0.15 -3.55
C MET A 5 7.03 -0.58 -4.21
N GLU A 6 8.24 -0.34 -3.71
CA GLU A 6 9.50 -0.93 -4.20
C GLU A 6 10.04 -1.99 -3.23
N ALA A 7 9.24 -2.42 -2.25
CA ALA A 7 9.67 -3.45 -1.30
C ALA A 7 9.74 -4.82 -1.99
N VAL A 8 10.80 -5.58 -1.71
CA VAL A 8 11.05 -6.91 -2.26
C VAL A 8 10.45 -7.95 -1.32
N VAL A 9 9.49 -8.72 -1.82
CA VAL A 9 8.89 -9.84 -1.08
C VAL A 9 9.80 -11.05 -1.17
N VAL A 10 10.11 -11.68 -0.03
CA VAL A 10 10.94 -12.91 0.03
C VAL A 10 10.23 -13.98 0.85
N ASP A 11 10.60 -15.23 0.62
CA ASP A 11 10.00 -16.39 1.28
C ASP A 11 10.26 -16.39 2.80
N ARG A 12 11.52 -16.13 3.21
CA ARG A 12 11.97 -16.27 4.59
C ARG A 12 12.80 -15.11 5.10
N GLN A 13 12.80 -14.94 6.42
CA GLN A 13 13.64 -13.95 7.10
C GLN A 13 15.14 -14.16 6.78
N ARG A 14 15.58 -15.42 6.70
CA ARG A 14 16.97 -15.74 6.33
C ARG A 14 17.34 -15.17 4.96
N THR A 15 16.49 -15.36 3.95
CA THR A 15 16.69 -14.84 2.59
C THR A 15 16.79 -13.31 2.60
N ALA A 16 15.95 -12.63 3.38
CA ALA A 16 16.05 -11.17 3.54
C ALA A 16 17.41 -10.74 4.09
N LEU A 17 17.93 -11.43 5.12
CA LEU A 17 19.23 -11.12 5.73
C LEU A 17 20.38 -11.33 4.75
N GLU A 18 20.36 -12.42 3.99
CA GLU A 18 21.33 -12.72 2.94
C GLU A 18 21.33 -11.63 1.87
N CYS A 19 20.15 -11.19 1.40
CA CYS A 19 20.04 -10.09 0.44
C CYS A 19 20.56 -8.75 1.01
N VAL A 20 20.25 -8.41 2.26
CA VAL A 20 20.76 -7.20 2.91
C VAL A 20 22.28 -7.23 3.01
N GLN A 21 22.84 -8.38 3.39
CA GLN A 21 24.29 -8.57 3.46
C GLN A 21 24.93 -8.41 2.08
N TYR A 22 24.34 -9.01 1.04
CA TYR A 22 24.81 -8.85 -0.34
C TYR A 22 24.81 -7.38 -0.79
N LEU A 23 23.71 -6.64 -0.58
CA LEU A 23 23.61 -5.23 -0.97
C LEU A 23 24.69 -4.37 -0.29
N ARG A 24 24.97 -4.66 0.99
CA ARG A 24 26.01 -3.97 1.75
C ARG A 24 27.41 -4.30 1.22
N ASP A 25 27.72 -5.58 1.07
CA ASP A 25 29.04 -6.06 0.70
C ASP A 25 29.41 -5.61 -0.73
N GLN A 26 28.42 -5.52 -1.62
CA GLN A 26 28.57 -5.03 -3.00
C GLN A 26 28.36 -3.51 -3.16
N ARG A 27 27.97 -2.79 -2.09
CA ARG A 27 27.69 -1.33 -2.10
C ARG A 27 26.67 -0.89 -3.17
N VAL A 28 25.64 -1.70 -3.39
CA VAL A 28 24.64 -1.50 -4.46
C VAL A 28 23.51 -0.54 -4.04
N GLY A 29 23.39 -0.26 -2.75
CA GLY A 29 22.38 0.65 -2.20
C GLY A 29 21.54 -0.01 -1.11
N THR A 30 20.31 0.48 -0.93
CA THR A 30 19.38 -0.04 0.08
C THR A 30 18.07 -0.47 -0.55
N ALA A 31 17.46 -1.51 0.02
CA ALA A 31 16.14 -1.99 -0.34
C ALA A 31 15.37 -2.38 0.93
N THR A 32 14.05 -2.38 0.84
CA THR A 32 13.18 -2.90 1.91
C THR A 32 12.76 -4.32 1.56
N PHE A 33 12.93 -5.27 2.48
CA PHE A 33 12.54 -6.67 2.29
C PHE A 33 11.35 -7.03 3.18
N LEU A 34 10.39 -7.78 2.63
CA LEU A 34 9.20 -8.28 3.32
C LEU A 34 9.25 -9.82 3.39
N PRO A 35 9.79 -10.40 4.49
CA PRO A 35 9.87 -11.85 4.65
C PRO A 35 8.52 -12.45 5.04
N LEU A 36 7.95 -13.29 4.16
CA LEU A 36 6.59 -13.82 4.31
C LEU A 36 6.40 -14.72 5.55
N ASP A 37 7.41 -15.51 5.91
CA ASP A 37 7.39 -16.41 7.08
C ASP A 37 7.24 -15.71 8.43
N THR A 38 7.65 -14.45 8.53
CA THR A 38 7.67 -13.67 9.77
C THR A 38 6.80 -12.41 9.71
N LEU A 39 6.19 -12.14 8.55
CA LEU A 39 5.38 -10.95 8.32
C LEU A 39 4.09 -10.98 9.14
N LYS A 40 3.94 -9.99 10.04
CA LYS A 40 2.73 -9.86 10.87
C LYS A 40 1.68 -9.01 10.18
N VAL A 41 0.71 -9.65 9.55
CA VAL A 41 -0.47 -8.99 8.98
C VAL A 41 -1.52 -8.79 10.05
N LYS A 42 -1.97 -7.56 10.25
CA LYS A 42 -3.11 -7.29 11.14
C LYS A 42 -4.40 -7.77 10.45
N PRO A 43 -5.31 -8.47 11.16
CA PRO A 43 -6.61 -8.80 10.62
C PRO A 43 -7.34 -7.55 10.12
N LEU A 44 -8.04 -7.68 9.00
CA LEU A 44 -8.91 -6.61 8.51
C LEU A 44 -10.15 -6.51 9.39
N GLU A 45 -10.54 -5.29 9.71
CA GLU A 45 -11.77 -5.03 10.45
C GLU A 45 -12.95 -5.09 9.47
N GLU A 46 -13.68 -6.21 9.49
CA GLU A 46 -14.83 -6.46 8.61
C GLU A 46 -15.90 -5.34 8.65
N ARG A 47 -16.07 -4.68 9.80
CA ARG A 47 -16.98 -3.53 9.95
C ARG A 47 -16.67 -2.39 8.97
N LEU A 48 -15.42 -2.26 8.51
CA LEU A 48 -15.01 -1.21 7.56
C LEU A 48 -15.59 -1.43 6.15
N ARG A 49 -16.04 -2.65 5.83
CA ARG A 49 -16.79 -2.92 4.58
C ARG A 49 -18.22 -2.37 4.63
N ALA A 50 -18.74 -2.10 5.83
CA ALA A 50 -20.08 -1.57 6.06
C ALA A 50 -20.11 -0.03 6.23
N LEU A 51 -19.05 0.69 5.84
CA LEU A 51 -18.96 2.15 5.99
C LEU A 51 -19.96 2.92 5.13
N GLY A 52 -20.54 2.27 4.12
CA GLY A 52 -21.51 2.85 3.19
C GLY A 52 -20.91 3.13 1.81
N PRO A 53 -21.71 3.69 0.89
CA PRO A 53 -21.24 4.06 -0.44
C PRO A 53 -20.10 5.09 -0.35
N GLY A 54 -19.20 5.05 -1.33
CA GLY A 54 -18.03 5.94 -1.39
C GLY A 54 -16.83 5.52 -0.54
N TYR A 55 -16.93 4.40 0.20
CA TYR A 55 -15.85 3.83 0.99
C TYR A 55 -15.56 2.39 0.59
N ARG A 56 -14.30 2.05 0.35
CA ARG A 56 -13.86 0.68 0.04
C ARG A 56 -12.57 0.37 0.78
N LEU A 57 -12.43 -0.83 1.37
CA LEU A 57 -11.12 -1.24 1.89
C LEU A 57 -10.13 -1.36 0.73
N CYS A 58 -8.91 -0.84 0.91
CA CYS A 58 -7.85 -1.00 -0.09
C CYS A 58 -7.57 -2.47 -0.40
N ALA A 59 -7.73 -3.36 0.59
CA ALA A 59 -7.55 -4.80 0.40
C ALA A 59 -8.56 -5.44 -0.56
N ASP A 60 -9.74 -4.83 -0.74
CA ASP A 60 -10.82 -5.38 -1.57
C ASP A 60 -10.74 -4.90 -3.03
N VAL A 61 -9.96 -3.84 -3.29
CA VAL A 61 -9.78 -3.27 -4.64
C VAL A 61 -8.45 -3.66 -5.28
N LEU A 62 -7.60 -4.41 -4.57
CA LEU A 62 -6.31 -4.89 -5.07
C LEU A 62 -6.39 -6.35 -5.48
N GLN A 63 -5.78 -6.65 -6.63
CA GLN A 63 -5.62 -8.01 -7.12
C GLN A 63 -4.14 -8.39 -7.09
N CYS A 64 -3.83 -9.58 -6.56
CA CYS A 64 -2.48 -10.11 -6.49
C CYS A 64 -2.50 -11.64 -6.38
N ALA A 65 -1.38 -12.29 -6.66
CA ALA A 65 -1.25 -13.72 -6.45
C ALA A 65 -1.29 -14.08 -4.96
N ASP A 66 -1.91 -15.21 -4.62
CA ASP A 66 -2.10 -15.65 -3.23
C ASP A 66 -0.78 -15.75 -2.46
N ALA A 67 0.30 -16.17 -3.14
CA ALA A 67 1.63 -16.29 -2.55
C ALA A 67 2.17 -14.97 -1.96
N VAL A 68 1.77 -13.82 -2.49
CA VAL A 68 2.23 -12.49 -2.02
C VAL A 68 1.14 -11.71 -1.29
N ARG A 69 -0.08 -12.26 -1.21
CA ARG A 69 -1.23 -11.63 -0.55
C ARG A 69 -0.93 -11.14 0.88
N PRO A 70 -0.17 -11.87 1.73
CA PRO A 70 0.21 -11.36 3.05
C PRO A 70 1.01 -10.05 2.99
N ALA A 71 1.93 -9.92 2.03
CA ALA A 71 2.73 -8.71 1.83
C ALA A 71 1.86 -7.52 1.35
N VAL A 72 0.92 -7.78 0.45
CA VAL A 72 -0.03 -6.76 -0.01
C VAL A 72 -0.91 -6.27 1.15
N LEU A 73 -1.48 -7.19 1.93
CA LEU A 73 -2.29 -6.87 3.10
C LEU A 73 -1.50 -6.10 4.17
N PHE A 74 -0.23 -6.46 4.39
CA PHE A 74 0.67 -5.72 5.26
C PHE A 74 0.88 -4.27 4.78
N ALA A 75 1.10 -4.09 3.47
CA ALA A 75 1.40 -2.78 2.90
C ALA A 75 0.20 -1.82 2.96
N VAL A 76 -1.01 -2.32 2.72
CA VAL A 76 -2.22 -1.49 2.77
C VAL A 76 -2.78 -1.36 4.18
N GLY A 77 -2.74 -2.43 4.98
CA GLY A 77 -3.40 -2.50 6.28
C GLY A 77 -4.90 -2.20 6.19
N SER A 78 -5.45 -1.52 7.20
CA SER A 78 -6.85 -1.07 7.23
C SER A 78 -7.07 0.26 6.49
N ALA A 79 -6.40 0.43 5.35
CA ALA A 79 -6.60 1.62 4.52
C ALA A 79 -7.97 1.59 3.83
N VAL A 80 -8.61 2.75 3.76
CA VAL A 80 -9.91 2.94 3.11
C VAL A 80 -9.74 3.91 1.95
N VAL A 81 -10.14 3.47 0.76
CA VAL A 81 -10.30 4.32 -0.41
C VAL A 81 -11.61 5.10 -0.26
N CYS A 82 -11.52 6.41 -0.39
CA CYS A 82 -12.62 7.36 -0.41
C CYS A 82 -12.72 7.97 -1.82
N ASP A 83 -13.91 8.32 -2.27
CA ASP A 83 -14.07 8.92 -3.60
C ASP A 83 -13.39 10.31 -3.65
N ASP A 84 -13.54 11.12 -2.59
CA ASP A 84 -12.99 12.47 -2.48
C ASP A 84 -12.46 12.83 -1.08
N LEU A 85 -11.92 14.04 -0.95
CA LEU A 85 -11.36 14.55 0.31
C LEU A 85 -12.43 14.81 1.37
N ASP A 86 -13.64 15.18 0.98
CA ASP A 86 -14.72 15.45 1.93
C ASP A 86 -15.18 14.16 2.61
N GLY A 87 -15.33 13.06 1.85
CA GLY A 87 -15.56 11.73 2.41
C GLY A 87 -14.41 11.24 3.29
N ALA A 88 -13.16 11.47 2.88
CA ALA A 88 -12.00 11.12 3.72
C ALA A 88 -12.00 11.89 5.06
N ARG A 89 -12.33 13.19 5.03
CA ARG A 89 -12.43 14.03 6.23
C ARG A 89 -13.59 13.62 7.12
N ASP A 90 -14.75 13.33 6.54
CA ASP A 90 -15.91 12.84 7.28
C ASP A 90 -15.57 11.56 8.04
N LEU A 91 -14.96 10.58 7.34
CA LEU A 91 -14.57 9.31 7.91
C LEU A 91 -13.58 9.47 9.07
N CYS A 92 -12.50 10.23 8.87
CA CYS A 92 -11.43 10.35 9.85
C CYS A 92 -11.76 11.29 11.03
N PHE A 93 -12.52 12.36 10.80
CA PHE A 93 -12.71 13.43 11.78
C PHE A 93 -14.12 13.47 12.37
N ASN A 94 -15.17 13.37 11.54
CA ASN A 94 -16.55 13.42 12.04
C ASN A 94 -16.97 12.08 12.64
N ARG A 95 -16.77 10.99 11.88
CA ARG A 95 -17.02 9.61 12.32
C ARG A 95 -15.91 9.08 13.24
N ASN A 96 -14.78 9.79 13.30
CA ASN A 96 -13.63 9.49 14.16
C ASN A 96 -13.05 8.06 13.97
N GLU A 97 -13.11 7.55 12.74
CA GLU A 97 -12.56 6.24 12.41
C GLU A 97 -11.03 6.26 12.41
N LYS A 98 -10.39 5.31 13.11
CA LYS A 98 -8.92 5.23 13.23
C LYS A 98 -8.28 4.46 12.06
N VAL A 99 -8.58 4.93 10.85
CA VAL A 99 -8.11 4.35 9.58
C VAL A 99 -7.20 5.32 8.83
N LYS A 100 -6.45 4.78 7.86
CA LYS A 100 -5.76 5.61 6.86
C LYS A 100 -6.75 5.79 5.69
N ALA A 101 -7.20 7.00 5.43
CA ALA A 101 -8.05 7.30 4.28
C ALA A 101 -7.18 7.75 3.10
N VAL A 102 -7.50 7.27 1.90
CA VAL A 102 -6.85 7.67 0.65
C VAL A 102 -7.93 8.02 -0.38
N THR A 103 -7.77 9.12 -1.12
CA THR A 103 -8.76 9.57 -2.11
C THR A 103 -8.37 9.12 -3.52
N LEU A 104 -9.32 9.12 -4.46
CA LEU A 104 -9.02 8.87 -5.88
C LEU A 104 -8.08 9.92 -6.48
N SER A 105 -8.08 11.13 -5.95
CA SER A 105 -7.15 12.21 -6.33
C SER A 105 -5.76 12.09 -5.70
N GLY A 106 -5.51 11.05 -4.90
CA GLY A 106 -4.21 10.78 -4.27
C GLY A 106 -3.96 11.52 -2.95
N ALA A 107 -4.95 12.21 -2.39
CA ALA A 107 -4.84 12.77 -1.04
C ALA A 107 -4.90 11.64 0.00
N VAL A 108 -4.20 11.81 1.11
CA VAL A 108 -4.07 10.82 2.17
C VAL A 108 -4.29 11.49 3.53
N ILE A 109 -5.14 10.89 4.36
CA ILE A 109 -5.25 11.19 5.78
C ILE A 109 -4.75 9.97 6.55
N SER A 110 -3.65 10.13 7.29
CA SER A 110 -3.09 9.05 8.11
C SER A 110 -3.96 8.77 9.34
N LYS A 111 -3.73 7.63 10.00
CA LYS A 111 -4.40 7.28 11.28
C LYS A 111 -4.18 8.32 12.39
N ALA A 112 -3.10 9.11 12.30
CA ALA A 112 -2.79 10.18 13.23
C ALA A 112 -3.42 11.53 12.86
N GLY A 113 -4.22 11.58 11.78
CA GLY A 113 -4.84 12.81 11.28
C GLY A 113 -3.93 13.67 10.40
N LEU A 114 -2.66 13.29 10.19
CA LEU A 114 -1.77 13.99 9.27
C LEU A 114 -2.28 13.86 7.83
N MET A 115 -2.31 14.97 7.11
CA MET A 115 -2.80 15.06 5.75
C MET A 115 -1.65 15.25 4.76
N THR A 116 -1.70 14.54 3.64
CA THR A 116 -0.77 14.68 2.52
C THR A 116 -1.59 14.79 1.25
N GLY A 117 -1.27 15.74 0.39
CA GLY A 117 -1.99 15.96 -0.86
C GLY A 117 -1.22 16.90 -1.78
N GLY A 118 -1.72 17.04 -3.01
CA GLY A 118 -1.03 17.69 -4.11
C GLY A 118 -0.42 16.66 -5.05
N THR A 119 -0.72 16.78 -6.34
CA THR A 119 -0.22 15.88 -7.38
C THR A 119 1.01 16.50 -8.02
N THR A 120 2.16 15.84 -7.88
CA THR A 120 3.38 16.23 -8.59
C THR A 120 3.54 15.42 -9.87
N SER A 121 4.37 15.89 -10.82
CA SER A 121 4.75 15.09 -12.00
C SER A 121 5.31 13.73 -11.59
N ALA A 122 6.16 13.69 -10.55
CA ALA A 122 6.71 12.46 -10.02
C ALA A 122 5.66 11.50 -9.44
N ASP A 123 4.50 12.00 -8.97
CA ASP A 123 3.40 11.15 -8.52
C ASP A 123 2.60 10.58 -9.70
N LEU A 124 2.43 11.36 -10.77
CA LEU A 124 1.84 10.89 -12.03
C LEU A 124 2.72 9.81 -12.68
N ASP A 125 4.03 10.02 -12.73
CA ASP A 125 4.99 9.04 -13.24
C ASP A 125 4.97 7.74 -12.44
N LYS A 126 4.72 7.81 -11.13
CA LYS A 126 4.57 6.62 -10.29
C LYS A 126 3.23 5.92 -10.51
N ALA A 127 2.18 6.66 -10.84
CA ALA A 127 0.88 6.09 -11.18
C ALA A 127 0.95 5.37 -12.55
N SER A 128 1.60 5.96 -13.56
CA SER A 128 1.73 5.36 -14.89
C SER A 128 2.56 4.07 -14.93
N ARG A 129 3.37 3.78 -13.89
CA ARG A 129 4.05 2.48 -13.73
C ARG A 129 3.08 1.30 -13.64
N TRP A 130 1.83 1.52 -13.23
CA TRP A 130 0.80 0.48 -13.22
C TRP A 130 0.35 0.16 -14.65
N ASP A 131 0.13 1.17 -15.47
CA ASP A 131 -0.25 1.02 -16.88
C ASP A 131 0.89 0.39 -17.71
N ALA A 132 2.14 0.80 -17.45
CA ALA A 132 3.31 0.28 -18.14
C ALA A 132 3.52 -1.23 -17.88
N ARG A 133 3.23 -1.70 -16.67
CA ARG A 133 3.33 -3.12 -16.32
C ARG A 133 2.28 -3.98 -17.02
N GLU A 134 1.07 -3.47 -17.23
CA GLU A 134 0.05 -4.17 -18.02
C GLU A 134 0.50 -4.31 -19.49
N PHE A 135 1.12 -3.28 -20.04
CA PHE A 135 1.63 -3.31 -21.42
C PHE A 135 2.79 -4.31 -21.60
N GLU A 136 3.76 -4.35 -20.67
CA GLU A 136 4.84 -5.34 -20.67
C GLU A 136 4.34 -6.79 -20.53
N ALA A 137 3.25 -6.99 -19.77
CA ALA A 137 2.65 -8.32 -19.60
C ALA A 137 1.96 -8.84 -20.88
N LEU A 138 1.47 -7.94 -21.75
CA LEU A 138 0.85 -8.26 -23.04
C LEU A 138 1.87 -8.40 -24.19
N ALA A 139 3.09 -7.89 -24.02
CA ALA A 139 4.15 -7.95 -25.02
C ALA A 139 4.95 -9.27 -25.01
N ARG A 140 4.47 -10.30 -24.30
CA ARG A 140 5.04 -11.65 -24.24
C ARG A 140 4.16 -12.69 -24.91
#